data_AF-C4G8H8-F1
#
_entry.id   AF-C4G8H8-F1
#
_cell.length_a   1.000
_cell.length_b   1.000
_cell.length_c   1.000
_cell.angle_alpha   90.00
_cell.angle_beta   90.00
_cell.angle_gamma   90.00
#
_symmetry.space_group_name_H-M   'P 1'
#
loop_
_entity.id
_entity.type
_entity.pdbx_description
1 polymer ?
#
loop_
_entity_poly.entity_id
_entity_poly.type
_entity_poly.pdbx_seq_one_letter_code
_entity_poly.pdbx_strand_id
1 'polypeptide(L)'
;MKELKLSRAAEIVENGVDETLAYMYFPSQHWLRIRTNNTIERVNREIKRRTRAIGAFPDGQSALMLVCARLRHVAGSAWGSKRYLNMQHLFDQELQAETGREAAV
;
A
#
# COMPACT_ATOMS: atom_id res chain seq x y z
N MET A 1 10.65 -19.44 -12.17
CA MET A 1 10.50 -19.75 -10.72
C MET A 1 10.68 -21.25 -10.42
N LYS A 2 9.92 -22.14 -11.07
CA LYS A 2 10.08 -23.61 -10.91
C LYS A 2 11.42 -24.13 -11.45
N GLU A 3 11.88 -23.62 -12.59
CA GLU A 3 13.22 -23.91 -13.14
C GLU A 3 14.38 -23.40 -12.25
N LEU A 4 14.13 -22.33 -11.49
CA LEU A 4 15.08 -21.77 -10.51
C LEU A 4 15.03 -22.50 -9.16
N LYS A 5 14.29 -23.61 -9.05
CA LYS A 5 14.05 -24.39 -7.82
C LYS A 5 13.45 -23.60 -6.65
N LEU A 6 12.75 -22.50 -6.93
CA LEU A 6 12.05 -21.68 -5.94
C LEU A 6 10.59 -22.13 -5.81
N SER A 7 10.38 -23.40 -5.42
CA SER A 7 9.06 -24.04 -5.42
C SER A 7 8.04 -23.31 -4.55
N ARG A 8 8.42 -22.94 -3.32
CA ARG A 8 7.53 -22.23 -2.38
C ARG A 8 7.15 -20.83 -2.86
N ALA A 9 8.09 -20.10 -3.48
CA ALA A 9 7.79 -18.78 -4.03
C ALA A 9 6.86 -18.88 -5.24
N ALA A 10 7.03 -19.90 -6.09
CA ALA A 10 6.14 -20.16 -7.21
C ALA A 10 4.71 -20.44 -6.73
N GLU A 11 4.57 -21.29 -5.71
CA GLU A 11 3.27 -21.63 -5.12
C GLU A 11 2.56 -20.41 -4.53
N ILE A 12 3.28 -19.53 -3.82
CA ILE A 12 2.68 -18.30 -3.26
C ILE A 12 2.17 -17.38 -4.38
N VAL A 13 2.93 -17.24 -5.47
CA VAL A 13 2.52 -16.41 -6.60
C VAL A 13 1.32 -17.03 -7.32
N GLU A 14 1.35 -18.34 -7.58
CA GLU A 14 0.26 -19.08 -8.25
C GLU A 14 -1.05 -19.00 -7.45
N ASN A 15 -0.98 -19.12 -6.12
CA ASN A 15 -2.17 -19.06 -5.26
C ASN A 15 -2.67 -17.62 -5.03
N GLY A 16 -1.84 -16.60 -5.26
CA GLY A 16 -2.15 -15.19 -4.97
C GLY A 16 -2.34 -14.32 -6.21
N VAL A 17 -2.55 -14.91 -7.38
CA VAL A 17 -2.65 -14.17 -8.66
C VAL A 17 -3.80 -13.16 -8.62
N ASP A 18 -4.97 -13.58 -8.15
CA ASP A 18 -6.17 -12.76 -8.17
C ASP A 18 -6.00 -11.54 -7.26
N GLU A 19 -5.48 -11.72 -6.05
CA GLU A 19 -5.17 -10.61 -5.13
C GLU A 19 -4.07 -9.71 -5.68
N THR A 20 -3.07 -10.28 -6.35
CA THR A 20 -1.95 -9.52 -6.93
C THR A 20 -2.42 -8.62 -8.08
N LEU A 21 -3.41 -9.06 -8.84
CA LEU A 21 -3.94 -8.32 -10.00
C LEU A 21 -5.14 -7.43 -9.65
N ALA A 22 -5.65 -7.47 -8.41
CA ALA A 22 -6.79 -6.67 -7.97
C ALA A 22 -6.62 -5.16 -8.21
N TYR A 23 -5.39 -4.63 -8.27
CA TYR A 23 -5.16 -3.23 -8.59
C TYR A 23 -5.62 -2.85 -10.02
N MET A 24 -5.74 -3.83 -10.93
CA MET A 24 -6.15 -3.61 -12.32
C MET A 24 -7.62 -3.24 -12.46
N TYR A 25 -8.44 -3.43 -11.42
CA TYR A 25 -9.82 -2.94 -11.39
C TYR A 25 -9.91 -1.41 -11.30
N PHE A 26 -8.83 -0.74 -10.90
CA PHE A 26 -8.76 0.72 -10.80
C PHE A 26 -8.25 1.36 -12.10
N PRO A 27 -8.42 2.69 -12.27
CA PRO A 27 -7.89 3.40 -13.44
C PRO A 27 -6.38 3.18 -13.61
N SER A 28 -5.91 3.06 -14.84
CA SER A 28 -4.49 2.80 -15.14
C SER A 28 -3.54 3.85 -14.57
N GLN A 29 -4.01 5.09 -14.39
CA GLN A 29 -3.28 6.18 -13.75
C GLN A 29 -2.95 5.89 -12.27
N HIS A 30 -3.69 5.00 -11.61
CA HIS A 30 -3.50 4.65 -10.20
C HIS A 30 -2.59 3.43 -10.01
N TRP A 31 -2.42 2.59 -11.03
CA TRP A 31 -1.76 1.28 -10.92
C TRP A 31 -0.37 1.34 -10.28
N LEU A 32 0.49 2.28 -10.70
CA LEU A 32 1.85 2.40 -10.16
C LEU A 32 1.86 2.68 -8.65
N ARG A 33 0.88 3.46 -8.17
CA ARG A 33 0.77 3.85 -6.76
C ARG A 33 0.16 2.74 -5.91
N ILE A 34 -0.82 2.00 -6.45
CA ILE A 34 -1.47 0.89 -5.73
C ILE A 34 -0.56 -0.33 -5.67
N ARG A 35 0.12 -0.68 -6.77
CA ARG A 35 0.97 -1.89 -6.88
C ARG A 35 2.21 -1.83 -5.98
N THR A 36 2.67 -0.64 -5.59
CA THR A 36 3.92 -0.49 -4.84
C THR A 36 3.67 -0.19 -3.37
N ASN A 37 4.51 -0.76 -2.50
CA ASN A 37 4.47 -0.56 -1.04
C ASN A 37 5.44 0.54 -0.57
N ASN A 38 6.00 1.35 -1.48
CA ASN A 38 7.07 2.32 -1.24
C ASN A 38 6.83 3.23 -0.01
N THR A 39 5.61 3.74 0.12
CA THR A 39 5.18 4.61 1.23
C THR A 39 5.30 3.88 2.57
N ILE A 40 4.78 2.65 2.64
CA ILE A 40 4.80 1.80 3.84
C ILE A 40 6.23 1.38 4.18
N GLU A 41 7.02 0.98 3.17
CA GLU A 41 8.42 0.63 3.38
C GLU A 41 9.24 1.80 3.91
N ARG A 42 8.97 3.03 3.43
CA ARG A 42 9.60 4.25 3.94
C ARG A 42 9.26 4.48 5.41
N VAL A 43 7.99 4.33 5.82
CA VAL A 43 7.59 4.41 7.24
C VAL A 43 8.31 3.34 8.07
N ASN A 44 8.24 2.09 7.62
CA ASN A 44 8.80 0.95 8.34
C ASN A 44 10.32 1.04 8.50
N ARG A 45 11.03 1.55 7.49
CA ARG A 45 12.47 1.79 7.56
C ARG A 45 12.81 2.82 8.64
N GLU A 46 12.05 3.91 8.73
CA GLU A 46 12.26 4.94 9.74
C GLU A 46 11.91 4.46 11.15
N ILE A 47 10.84 3.67 11.31
CA ILE A 47 10.51 3.00 12.58
C ILE A 47 11.68 2.09 13.00
N LYS A 48 12.13 1.21 12.11
CA LYS A 48 13.27 0.30 12.37
C LYS A 48 14.55 1.05 12.73
N ARG A 49 14.82 2.19 12.08
CA ARG A 49 15.99 3.02 12.39
C ARG A 49 15.91 3.60 13.81
N ARG A 50 14.74 4.10 14.21
CA ARG A 50 14.51 4.70 15.54
C ARG A 50 14.52 3.66 16.66
N THR A 51 13.93 2.49 16.44
CA THR A 51 13.95 1.42 17.43
C THR A 51 15.36 0.85 17.62
N ARG A 52 16.14 0.72 16.54
CA ARG A 52 17.56 0.31 16.62
C ARG A 52 18.42 1.25 17.45
N ALA A 53 18.17 2.56 17.41
CA ALA A 53 18.92 3.53 18.21
C ALA A 53 18.67 3.40 19.72
N ILE A 54 17.51 2.86 20.13
CA ILE A 54 17.15 2.66 21.54
C ILE A 54 17.69 1.32 22.07
N GLY A 55 17.78 0.30 21.21
CA GLY A 55 18.30 -1.02 21.57
C GLY A 55 17.29 -1.87 22.34
N ALA A 56 16.89 -1.44 23.54
CA ALA A 56 15.93 -2.14 24.39
C ALA A 56 14.89 -1.19 24.98
N PHE A 57 13.61 -1.60 24.96
CA PHE A 57 12.52 -0.82 25.56
C PHE A 57 12.18 -1.39 26.94
N PRO A 58 11.77 -0.52 27.90
CA PRO A 58 11.31 -0.98 29.22
C PRO A 58 10.07 -1.90 29.15
N ASP A 59 9.18 -1.65 28.18
CA ASP A 59 7.94 -2.39 27.99
C ASP A 59 7.39 -2.20 26.55
N GLY A 60 6.33 -2.94 26.21
CA GLY A 60 5.70 -2.87 24.88
C GLY A 60 4.95 -1.56 24.58
N GLN A 61 4.38 -0.89 25.59
CA GLN A 61 3.73 0.41 25.43
C GLN A 61 4.74 1.51 25.10
N SER A 62 5.93 1.47 25.73
CA SER A 62 7.04 2.38 25.41
C SER A 62 7.46 2.27 23.93
N ALA A 63 7.53 1.04 23.39
CA ALA A 63 7.80 0.81 21.97
C ALA A 63 6.65 1.30 21.07
N LEU A 64 5.41 1.00 21.45
CA LEU A 64 4.22 1.43 20.72
C LEU A 64 4.12 2.96 20.65
N MET A 65 4.38 3.66 21.76
CA MET A 65 4.36 5.12 21.83
C MET A 65 5.32 5.76 20.83
N LEU A 66 6.52 5.20 20.65
CA LEU A 66 7.48 5.68 19.64
C LEU A 66 6.93 5.52 18.22
N VAL A 67 6.33 4.36 17.93
CA VAL A 67 5.73 4.09 16.61
C VAL A 67 4.60 5.08 16.36
N CYS A 68 3.67 5.24 17.31
CA CYS A 68 2.57 6.18 17.24
C CYS A 68 3.04 7.62 17.08
N ALA A 69 4.08 8.04 17.81
CA ALA A 69 4.67 9.37 17.67
C ALA A 69 5.22 9.59 16.25
N ARG A 70 5.87 8.57 15.68
CA ARG A 70 6.37 8.66 14.30
C ARG A 70 5.23 8.74 13.27
N LEU A 71 4.19 7.92 13.43
CA LEU A 71 3.01 7.94 12.56
C LEU A 71 2.27 9.28 12.64
N ARG A 72 2.08 9.83 13.84
CA ARG A 72 1.48 11.16 14.06
C ARG A 72 2.27 12.25 13.36
N HIS A 73 3.59 12.24 13.47
CA HIS A 73 4.44 13.20 12.78
C HIS A 73 4.31 13.08 11.26
N VAL A 74 4.26 11.85 10.72
CA VAL A 74 4.05 11.62 9.29
C VAL A 74 2.72 12.23 8.83
N ALA A 75 1.64 11.93 9.55
CA ALA A 75 0.30 12.44 9.26
C ALA A 75 0.21 13.97 9.33
N GLY A 76 0.90 14.60 10.30
CA GLY A 76 0.94 16.06 10.45
C GLY A 76 1.92 16.79 9.52
N SER A 77 2.72 16.06 8.72
CA SER A 77 3.68 16.66 7.79
C SER A 77 3.06 16.88 6.41
N ALA A 78 3.77 17.60 5.52
CA ALA A 78 3.40 17.73 4.11
C ALA A 78 3.22 16.38 3.40
N TRP A 79 3.78 15.29 3.95
CA TRP A 79 3.55 13.95 3.42
C TRP A 79 2.11 13.47 3.64
N GLY A 80 1.53 13.73 4.81
CA GLY A 80 0.16 13.35 5.15
C GLY A 80 -0.90 14.19 4.43
N SER A 81 -0.58 15.45 4.10
CA SER A 81 -1.50 16.33 3.36
C SER A 81 -1.41 16.20 1.83
N LYS A 82 -0.40 15.51 1.30
CA LYS A 82 -0.22 15.38 -0.15
C LYS A 82 -1.24 14.40 -0.74
N ARG A 83 -1.98 14.85 -1.75
CA ARG A 83 -2.92 14.01 -2.51
C ARG A 83 -2.18 12.83 -3.18
N TYR A 84 -2.40 11.63 -2.64
CA TYR A 84 -1.74 10.42 -3.12
C TYR A 84 -2.42 9.77 -4.33
N LEU A 85 -3.72 9.94 -4.52
CA LEU A 85 -4.45 9.51 -5.71
C LEU A 85 -5.37 10.63 -6.19
N ASN A 86 -5.49 10.81 -7.50
CA ASN A 86 -6.50 11.69 -8.06
C ASN A 86 -7.79 10.89 -8.24
N MET A 87 -8.77 11.12 -7.36
CA MET A 87 -10.04 10.40 -7.36
C MET A 87 -10.91 10.66 -8.59
N GLN A 88 -10.66 11.74 -9.34
CA GLN A 88 -11.42 12.04 -10.55
C GLN A 88 -11.40 10.88 -11.54
N HIS A 89 -10.23 10.25 -11.75
CA HIS A 89 -10.12 9.11 -12.67
C HIS A 89 -10.99 7.92 -12.25
N LEU A 90 -11.21 7.74 -10.95
CA LEU A 90 -12.07 6.66 -10.45
C LEU A 90 -13.53 6.99 -10.71
N PHE A 91 -13.95 8.22 -10.39
CA PHE A 91 -15.32 8.69 -10.65
C PHE A 91 -15.66 8.66 -12.15
N ASP A 92 -14.73 9.04 -13.02
CA ASP A 92 -14.93 8.98 -14.47
C ASP A 92 -15.15 7.54 -14.96
N GLN A 93 -14.39 6.57 -14.41
CA GLN A 93 -14.54 5.14 -14.73
C GLN A 93 -15.87 4.58 -14.21
N GLU A 94 -16.29 4.95 -12.99
CA GLU A 94 -17.57 4.54 -12.41
C GLU A 94 -18.75 5.08 -13.21
N LEU A 95 -18.71 6.37 -13.59
CA LEU A 95 -19.73 7.00 -14.41
C LEU A 95 -19.87 6.30 -15.77
N GLN A 96 -18.75 6.02 -16.46
CA GLN A 96 -18.75 5.27 -17.72
C GLN A 96 -19.37 3.88 -17.58
N ALA A 97 -19.11 3.20 -16.46
CA ALA A 97 -19.69 1.89 -16.18
C ALA A 97 -21.20 1.96 -15.93
N GLU A 98 -21.69 3.01 -15.27
CA GLU A 98 -23.13 3.24 -15.07
C GLU A 98 -23.85 3.57 -16.39
N THR A 99 -23.30 4.47 -17.20
CA THR A 99 -23.91 4.83 -18.50
C THR A 99 -23.95 3.63 -19.45
N GLY A 100 -22.92 2.78 -19.41
CA GLY A 100 -22.88 1.55 -20.19
C GLY A 100 -23.90 0.49 -19.74
N ARG A 101 -24.30 0.48 -18.46
CA ARG A 101 -25.37 -0.40 -17.97
C ARG A 101 -26.74 0.10 -18.39
N GLU A 102 -26.99 1.41 -18.28
CA GLU A 102 -28.26 2.01 -18.67
C GLU A 102 -28.52 1.90 -20.18
N ALA A 103 -27.48 2.01 -21.01
CA ALA A 103 -27.60 1.82 -22.46
C ALA A 103 -27.79 0.34 -22.90
N ALA A 104 -27.57 -0.62 -21.99
CA ALA A 104 -27.72 -2.05 -22.26
C ALA A 104 -29.05 -2.65 -21.74
N VAL A 105 -29.91 -1.82 -21.13
CA VAL A 105 -31.29 -2.14 -20.71
C VAL A 105 -32.27 -1.54 -21.71
#